data_AF-A0A7K6U9T5-F1
#
_entry.id   AF-A0A7K6U9T5-F1
#
_cell.length_a   1.000
_cell.length_b   1.000
_cell.length_c   1.000
_cell.angle_alpha   90.00
_cell.angle_beta   90.00
_cell.angle_gamma   90.00
#
_symmetry.space_group_name_H-M   'P 1'
#
loop_
_entity.id
_entity.type
_entity.pdbx_description
1 polymer ?
#
loop_
_entity_poly.entity_id
_entity_poly.type
_entity_poly.pdbx_seq_one_letter_code
_entity_poly.pdbx_strand_id
1 'polypeptide(L)'
;DLYSVIDVAYNPDVLQRGEENPARMEHLVHLTLKFVEQRCNLLLSDSYTIESFKLKGSLETTWQRLRGRQTPAPAPSQSTEKELTLEQLLHSVEGESCSNAPVLLEEESRAQGNTHLIEEISSTEQPERPQTPVYEMITVRDVNEEPLKIELRIKLPKVSSVSECDLRVSKDDIVIEVPEKYRLQLELPEVVDEEKTTAAFNTGSRVLVITAPVPRPET
;
A
#
# COMPACT_ATOMS: atom_id res chain seq x y z
N ASP A 1 -19.70 -5.70 7.91
CA ASP A 1 -19.50 -6.38 6.62
C ASP A 1 -18.33 -5.75 5.86
N LEU A 2 -17.20 -6.46 5.78
CA LEU A 2 -16.09 -6.09 4.92
C LEU A 2 -16.31 -6.75 3.56
N TYR A 3 -16.40 -5.95 2.49
CA TYR A 3 -16.42 -6.44 1.12
C TYR A 3 -15.35 -5.71 0.30
N SER A 4 -14.83 -6.40 -0.70
CA SER A 4 -13.87 -5.85 -1.66
C SER A 4 -14.51 -5.78 -3.03
N VAL A 5 -14.24 -4.71 -3.77
CA VAL A 5 -14.77 -4.49 -5.13
C VAL A 5 -13.62 -4.55 -6.12
N ILE A 6 -13.81 -5.29 -7.21
CA ILE A 6 -12.82 -5.46 -8.28
C ILE A 6 -13.48 -5.07 -9.60
N ASP A 7 -12.82 -4.18 -10.36
CA ASP A 7 -13.25 -3.83 -11.70
C ASP A 7 -12.64 -4.82 -12.72
N VAL A 8 -13.47 -5.36 -13.62
CA VAL A 8 -13.05 -6.25 -14.71
C VAL A 8 -13.54 -5.68 -16.04
N ALA A 9 -12.68 -5.70 -17.07
CA ALA A 9 -13.02 -5.26 -18.41
C ALA A 9 -12.96 -6.43 -19.40
N TYR A 10 -13.92 -6.49 -20.32
CA TYR A 10 -13.96 -7.44 -21.41
C TYR A 10 -13.97 -6.72 -22.75
N ASN A 11 -13.56 -7.44 -23.79
CA ASN A 11 -13.79 -7.00 -25.16
C ASN A 11 -15.33 -6.96 -25.41
N PRO A 12 -15.87 -5.85 -25.97
CA PRO A 12 -17.30 -5.72 -26.26
C PRO A 12 -17.87 -6.87 -27.11
N ASP A 13 -17.10 -7.39 -28.07
CA ASP A 13 -17.55 -8.49 -28.93
C ASP A 13 -17.77 -9.79 -28.12
N VAL A 14 -17.00 -9.97 -27.04
CA VAL A 14 -17.11 -11.14 -26.16
C VAL A 14 -18.36 -11.00 -25.28
N LEU A 15 -18.65 -9.80 -24.78
CA LEU A 15 -19.85 -9.52 -23.99
C LEU A 15 -21.12 -9.72 -24.81
N GLN A 16 -21.15 -9.21 -26.04
CA GLN A 16 -22.29 -9.38 -26.94
C GLN A 16 -22.59 -10.86 -27.22
N ARG A 17 -21.54 -11.65 -27.49
CA ARG A 17 -21.68 -13.11 -27.68
C ARG A 17 -22.12 -13.85 -26.41
N GLY A 18 -21.85 -13.30 -25.23
CA GLY A 18 -22.33 -13.81 -23.95
C GLY A 18 -23.82 -13.50 -23.74
N GLU A 19 -24.26 -12.32 -24.14
CA GLU A 19 -25.68 -11.91 -24.09
C GLU A 19 -26.57 -12.79 -24.98
N GLU A 20 -26.05 -13.19 -26.14
CA GLU A 20 -26.75 -14.09 -27.08
C GLU A 20 -26.87 -15.54 -26.55
N ASN A 21 -26.00 -15.97 -25.64
CA ASN A 21 -25.96 -17.35 -25.16
C ASN A 21 -25.65 -17.42 -23.66
N PRO A 22 -26.61 -17.82 -22.81
CA PRO A 22 -26.43 -17.84 -21.36
C PRO A 22 -25.29 -18.76 -20.90
N ALA A 23 -25.04 -19.87 -21.60
CA ALA A 23 -23.93 -20.77 -21.27
C ALA A 23 -22.55 -20.11 -21.53
N ARG A 24 -22.46 -19.19 -22.51
CA ARG A 24 -21.25 -18.40 -22.74
C ARG A 24 -21.05 -17.34 -21.68
N MET A 25 -22.14 -16.70 -21.24
CA MET A 25 -22.09 -15.75 -20.13
C MET A 25 -21.64 -16.43 -18.83
N GLU A 26 -22.22 -17.59 -18.52
CA GLU A 26 -21.80 -18.39 -17.36
C GLU A 26 -20.31 -18.77 -17.44
N HIS A 27 -19.83 -19.18 -18.62
CA HIS A 27 -18.42 -19.47 -18.81
C HIS A 27 -17.52 -18.24 -18.61
N LEU A 28 -17.97 -17.05 -19.04
CA LEU A 28 -17.25 -15.79 -18.80
C LEU A 28 -17.16 -15.46 -17.32
N VAL A 29 -18.25 -15.63 -16.57
CA VAL A 29 -18.27 -15.41 -15.12
C VAL A 29 -17.30 -16.36 -14.42
N HIS A 30 -17.34 -17.66 -14.73
CA HIS A 30 -16.41 -18.64 -14.16
C HIS A 30 -14.95 -18.34 -14.51
N LEU A 31 -14.66 -17.98 -15.77
CA LEU A 31 -13.32 -17.59 -16.21
C LEU A 31 -12.81 -16.37 -15.42
N THR A 32 -13.72 -15.48 -15.04
CA THR A 32 -13.42 -14.28 -14.28
C THR A 32 -13.17 -14.57 -12.82
N LEU A 33 -14.00 -15.41 -12.19
CA LEU A 33 -13.76 -15.90 -10.84
C LEU A 33 -12.38 -16.58 -10.78
N LYS A 34 -12.08 -17.49 -11.72
CA LYS A 34 -10.76 -18.14 -11.81
C LYS A 34 -9.62 -17.15 -11.99
N PHE A 35 -9.81 -16.12 -12.83
CA PHE A 35 -8.82 -15.06 -12.99
C PHE A 35 -8.60 -14.27 -11.70
N VAL A 36 -9.66 -13.93 -10.98
CA VAL A 36 -9.58 -13.22 -9.69
C VAL A 36 -8.90 -14.09 -8.63
N GLU A 37 -9.25 -15.38 -8.53
CA GLU A 37 -8.61 -16.33 -7.64
C GLU A 37 -7.08 -16.34 -7.85
N GLN A 38 -6.63 -16.41 -9.11
CA GLN A 38 -5.22 -16.41 -9.46
C GLN A 38 -4.53 -15.07 -9.21
N ARG A 39 -5.24 -13.95 -9.43
CA ARG A 39 -4.68 -12.60 -9.28
C ARG A 39 -4.56 -12.16 -7.82
N CYS A 40 -5.51 -12.58 -6.99
CA CYS A 40 -5.60 -12.20 -5.59
C CYS A 40 -5.15 -13.32 -4.64
N ASN A 41 -4.84 -14.51 -5.16
CA ASN A 41 -4.54 -15.73 -4.42
C ASN A 41 -5.59 -16.04 -3.34
N LEU A 42 -6.86 -15.96 -3.73
CA LEU A 42 -8.01 -16.26 -2.87
C LEU A 42 -8.76 -17.47 -3.45
N LEU A 43 -9.39 -18.26 -2.58
CA LEU A 43 -10.35 -19.29 -2.99
C LEU A 43 -11.74 -18.66 -3.01
N LEU A 44 -12.37 -18.64 -4.19
CA LEU A 44 -13.73 -18.15 -4.38
C LEU A 44 -14.68 -19.33 -4.55
N SER A 45 -15.88 -19.21 -4.00
CA SER A 45 -16.93 -20.19 -4.28
C SER A 45 -17.44 -20.03 -5.73
N ASP A 46 -17.85 -21.13 -6.36
CA ASP A 46 -18.44 -21.11 -7.70
C ASP A 46 -19.88 -20.52 -7.72
N SER A 47 -20.44 -20.23 -6.55
CA SER A 47 -21.74 -19.59 -6.42
C SER A 47 -21.63 -18.08 -6.69
N TYR A 48 -22.41 -17.62 -7.68
CA TYR A 48 -22.53 -16.20 -7.99
C TYR A 48 -23.99 -15.78 -8.14
N THR A 49 -24.23 -14.50 -7.91
CA THR A 49 -25.51 -13.83 -8.20
C THR A 49 -25.23 -12.62 -9.05
N ILE A 50 -25.95 -12.49 -10.17
CA ILE A 50 -25.87 -11.31 -11.01
C ILE A 50 -26.86 -10.29 -10.45
N GLU A 51 -26.36 -9.25 -9.80
CA GLU A 51 -27.20 -8.14 -9.38
C GLU A 51 -27.40 -7.14 -10.51
N SER A 52 -28.66 -6.72 -10.71
CA SER A 52 -28.98 -5.60 -11.59
C SER A 52 -28.70 -4.29 -10.86
N PHE A 53 -27.52 -3.71 -11.06
CA PHE A 53 -27.19 -2.39 -10.49
C PHE A 53 -27.20 -1.30 -11.56
N LYS A 54 -27.65 -0.10 -11.17
CA LYS A 54 -27.37 1.12 -11.93
C LYS A 54 -25.97 1.57 -11.55
N LEU A 55 -25.13 1.89 -12.54
CA LEU A 55 -23.76 2.37 -12.30
C LEU A 55 -23.78 3.50 -11.26
N LYS A 56 -23.21 3.23 -10.08
CA LYS A 56 -22.98 4.22 -9.04
C LYS A 56 -21.59 4.83 -9.24
N GLY A 57 -21.55 6.13 -9.48
CA GLY A 57 -20.30 6.87 -9.75
C GLY A 57 -20.12 7.25 -11.22
N SER A 58 -18.96 7.79 -11.55
CA SER A 58 -18.64 8.25 -12.91
C SER A 58 -17.92 7.18 -13.72
N LEU A 59 -18.32 6.97 -14.97
CA LEU A 59 -17.65 6.08 -15.91
C LEU A 59 -16.15 6.42 -16.04
N GLU A 60 -15.81 7.72 -16.03
CA GLU A 60 -14.44 8.25 -16.05
C GLU A 60 -13.59 7.64 -14.92
N THR A 61 -14.14 7.56 -13.71
CA THR A 61 -13.44 7.02 -12.55
C THR A 61 -13.20 5.51 -12.68
N THR A 62 -14.15 4.77 -13.25
CA THR A 62 -13.99 3.34 -13.54
C THR A 62 -12.89 3.11 -14.58
N TRP A 63 -12.84 3.92 -15.64
CA TRP A 63 -11.78 3.84 -16.66
C TRP A 63 -10.39 4.13 -16.10
N GLN A 64 -10.26 5.09 -15.19
CA GLN A 64 -8.99 5.42 -14.55
C GLN A 64 -8.46 4.26 -13.69
N ARG A 65 -9.34 3.59 -12.92
CA ARG A 65 -9.00 2.38 -12.15
C ARG A 65 -8.60 1.22 -13.04
N LEU A 66 -9.35 0.96 -14.11
CA LEU A 66 -9.04 -0.10 -15.09
C LEU A 66 -7.71 0.11 -15.81
N ARG A 67 -7.29 1.37 -16.03
CA ARG A 67 -5.98 1.70 -16.63
C ARG A 67 -4.80 1.57 -15.65
N GLY A 68 -5.03 1.12 -14.41
CA GLY A 68 -3.98 0.96 -13.41
C GLY A 68 -3.43 2.28 -12.86
N ARG A 69 -4.09 3.41 -13.16
CA ARG A 69 -3.75 4.69 -12.55
C ARG A 69 -4.49 4.75 -11.22
N GLN A 70 -3.78 4.45 -10.13
CA GLN A 70 -4.28 4.71 -8.79
C GLN A 70 -4.62 6.20 -8.70
N THR A 71 -5.90 6.54 -8.73
CA THR A 71 -6.34 7.84 -8.23
C THR A 71 -6.37 7.78 -6.71
N PRO A 72 -5.94 8.86 -6.02
CA PRO A 72 -6.10 8.98 -4.58
C PRO A 72 -7.55 8.70 -4.18
N ALA A 73 -7.74 8.11 -3.01
CA ALA A 73 -9.06 7.88 -2.43
C ALA A 73 -9.92 9.16 -2.56
N PRO A 74 -11.20 9.06 -2.97
CA PRO A 74 -12.07 10.21 -3.00
C PRO A 74 -12.29 10.66 -1.55
N ALA A 75 -11.74 11.83 -1.22
CA ALA A 75 -12.14 12.56 -0.02
C ALA A 75 -13.66 12.76 -0.07
N PRO A 76 -14.35 12.70 1.08
CA PRO A 76 -15.79 12.87 1.13
C PRO A 76 -16.14 14.22 0.55
N SER A 77 -17.09 14.22 -0.38
CA SER A 77 -17.64 15.40 -1.02
C SER A 77 -18.06 16.43 0.02
N GLN A 78 -17.33 17.54 0.11
CA GLN A 78 -17.86 18.78 0.64
C GLN A 78 -18.01 19.76 -0.52
N SER A 79 -19.23 20.26 -0.59
CA SER A 79 -19.72 21.42 -1.30
C SER A 79 -18.63 22.39 -1.79
N THR A 80 -18.79 22.78 -3.05
CA THR A 80 -18.31 24.03 -3.64
C THR A 80 -18.21 25.19 -2.62
N GLU A 81 -17.04 25.43 -2.06
CA GLU A 81 -16.56 26.77 -1.72
C GLU A 81 -15.08 26.84 -2.07
N LYS A 82 -14.70 27.96 -2.68
CA LYS A 82 -13.43 28.20 -3.36
C LYS A 82 -12.29 28.15 -2.34
N GLU A 83 -11.44 27.13 -2.42
CA GLU A 83 -10.15 27.10 -1.72
C GLU A 83 -9.26 28.21 -2.31
N LEU A 84 -9.05 29.29 -1.57
CA LEU A 84 -8.06 30.31 -1.88
C LEU A 84 -6.69 29.78 -1.45
N THR A 85 -5.71 29.83 -2.35
CA THR A 85 -4.34 29.37 -2.10
C THR A 85 -3.63 30.29 -1.10
N LEU A 86 -2.72 29.72 -0.30
CA LEU A 86 -1.89 30.42 0.71
C LEU A 86 -1.19 31.68 0.16
N GLU A 87 -0.86 31.66 -1.12
CA GLU A 87 -0.23 32.73 -1.87
C GLU A 87 -1.10 34.01 -1.89
N GLN A 88 -2.43 33.83 -1.93
CA GLN A 88 -3.41 34.93 -1.98
C GLN A 88 -3.61 35.60 -0.61
N LEU A 89 -3.37 34.87 0.49
CA LEU A 89 -3.39 35.41 1.85
C LEU A 89 -2.13 36.23 2.14
N LEU A 90 -0.96 35.80 1.65
CA LEU A 90 0.30 36.53 1.82
C LEU A 90 0.28 37.90 1.14
N HIS A 91 -0.31 38.00 -0.05
CA HIS A 91 -0.42 39.27 -0.77
C HIS A 91 -1.39 40.29 -0.15
N SER A 92 -2.25 39.88 0.80
CA SER A 92 -3.21 40.79 1.45
C SER A 92 -2.62 41.54 2.65
N VAL A 93 -1.39 41.24 3.07
CA VAL A 93 -0.76 41.84 4.27
C VAL A 93 0.20 42.99 3.93
N GLU A 94 0.47 43.26 2.64
CA GLU A 94 1.52 44.21 2.21
C GLU A 94 1.01 45.55 1.66
N GLY A 95 -0.25 45.93 1.92
CA GLY A 95 -0.77 47.22 1.45
C GLY A 95 -1.77 47.89 2.37
N GLU A 96 -1.31 48.66 3.36
CA GLU A 96 -1.65 50.09 3.47
C GLU A 96 -0.81 50.80 4.56
N SER A 97 -0.46 52.06 4.28
CA SER A 97 0.63 52.83 4.88
C SER A 97 0.10 53.89 5.87
N CYS A 98 0.79 53.98 7.03
CA CYS A 98 1.05 55.16 7.89
C CYS A 98 -0.10 55.95 8.54
N SER A 99 -0.10 56.06 9.88
CA SER A 99 0.40 57.25 10.62
C SER A 99 -0.03 57.30 12.11
N ASN A 100 0.91 57.76 12.95
CA ASN A 100 0.82 58.34 14.30
C ASN A 100 1.09 57.50 15.56
N ALA A 101 2.22 57.89 16.17
CA ALA A 101 2.57 57.95 17.60
C ALA A 101 3.18 56.71 18.30
N PRO A 102 4.34 56.89 18.99
CA PRO A 102 5.07 55.83 19.68
C PRO A 102 4.65 55.73 21.15
N VAL A 103 4.58 54.51 21.68
CA VAL A 103 4.51 54.22 23.13
C VAL A 103 5.38 52.98 23.31
N LEU A 104 6.69 53.07 23.57
CA LEU A 104 7.34 53.35 24.86
C LEU A 104 6.70 52.58 26.04
N LEU A 105 7.25 51.41 26.33
CA LEU A 105 7.36 50.89 27.70
C LEU A 105 8.76 50.26 27.86
N GLU A 106 9.67 51.05 28.45
CA GLU A 106 10.88 50.59 29.15
C GLU A 106 10.43 49.81 30.41
N GLU A 107 10.92 48.58 30.62
CA GLU A 107 12.12 48.18 31.40
C GLU A 107 11.92 48.17 32.94
N GLU A 108 11.98 46.98 33.54
CA GLU A 108 12.80 46.54 34.70
C GLU A 108 12.25 45.19 35.21
N SER A 109 12.99 44.12 35.52
CA SER A 109 14.29 44.07 36.21
C SER A 109 14.86 42.62 36.23
N ARG A 110 16.20 42.54 36.08
CA ARG A 110 17.19 41.67 36.77
C ARG A 110 17.10 40.12 36.76
N ALA A 111 18.06 39.56 36.01
CA ALA A 111 19.11 38.58 36.38
C ALA A 111 18.75 37.27 37.12
N GLN A 112 19.01 36.11 36.48
CA GLN A 112 19.98 35.08 36.92
C GLN A 112 19.95 33.84 36.01
N GLY A 113 21.13 33.29 35.69
CA GLY A 113 21.31 31.83 35.63
C GLY A 113 21.77 31.20 34.32
N ASN A 114 23.08 31.00 34.23
CA ASN A 114 23.76 29.76 33.81
C ASN A 114 23.86 29.34 32.32
N THR A 115 25.06 29.63 31.77
CA THR A 115 26.05 28.69 31.21
C THR A 115 25.65 27.59 30.22
N HIS A 116 26.30 27.66 29.05
CA HIS A 116 26.75 26.58 28.15
C HIS A 116 25.62 25.67 27.59
N LEU A 117 25.42 25.60 26.28
CA LEU A 117 26.30 24.93 25.33
C LEU A 117 25.91 25.34 23.90
N ILE A 118 26.91 25.37 23.01
CA ILE A 118 26.68 25.28 21.58
C ILE A 118 26.20 23.84 21.34
N GLU A 119 24.94 23.66 20.97
CA GLU A 119 24.47 22.42 20.32
C GLU A 119 24.28 22.69 18.83
N GLU A 120 25.28 22.18 18.11
CA GLU A 120 25.28 21.61 16.76
C GLU A 120 23.97 21.69 15.95
N ILE A 121 24.11 22.27 14.75
CA ILE A 121 23.20 22.21 13.58
C ILE A 121 22.15 21.08 13.67
N SER A 122 20.91 21.46 14.00
CA SER A 122 19.76 20.58 13.79
C SER A 122 19.52 20.46 12.29
N SER A 123 20.25 19.56 11.64
CA SER A 123 19.91 19.07 10.31
C SER A 123 18.48 18.56 10.38
N THR A 124 17.55 19.33 9.83
CA THR A 124 16.21 18.89 9.48
C THR A 124 16.30 17.94 8.28
N GLU A 125 17.05 16.85 8.41
CA GLU A 125 16.81 15.64 7.63
C GLU A 125 15.75 14.87 8.40
N GLN A 126 14.49 15.21 8.12
CA GLN A 126 13.37 14.36 8.50
C GLN A 126 13.68 12.98 7.92
N PRO A 127 13.89 11.92 8.73
CA PRO A 127 14.06 10.58 8.17
C PRO A 127 12.76 10.29 7.42
N GLU A 128 12.84 10.17 6.09
CA GLU A 128 11.72 9.65 5.31
C GLU A 128 11.36 8.32 5.97
N ARG A 129 10.20 8.27 6.63
CA ARG A 129 9.77 7.05 7.31
C ARG A 129 9.74 5.96 6.24
N PRO A 130 10.49 4.86 6.41
CA PRO A 130 10.55 3.81 5.41
C PRO A 130 9.13 3.31 5.17
N GLN A 131 8.73 3.24 3.89
CA GLN A 131 7.38 2.84 3.52
C GLN A 131 7.18 1.35 3.82
N THR A 132 5.95 0.94 4.13
CA THR A 132 5.61 -0.48 4.16
C THR A 132 5.39 -0.97 2.73
N PRO A 133 6.19 -1.92 2.22
CA PRO A 133 6.01 -2.45 0.89
C PRO A 133 4.75 -3.31 0.82
N VAL A 134 4.16 -3.43 -0.38
CA VAL A 134 3.01 -4.31 -0.62
C VAL A 134 3.50 -5.75 -0.60
N TYR A 135 2.94 -6.57 0.27
CA TYR A 135 3.28 -7.98 0.42
C TYR A 135 2.05 -8.88 0.35
N GLU A 136 2.28 -10.14 0.00
CA GLU A 136 1.31 -11.22 -0.04
C GLU A 136 1.95 -12.43 0.64
N MET A 137 1.29 -12.99 1.65
CA MET A 137 1.78 -14.14 2.41
C MET A 137 0.79 -15.28 2.30
N ILE A 138 1.28 -16.47 1.98
CA ILE A 138 0.46 -17.64 1.71
C ILE A 138 1.07 -18.83 2.45
N THR A 139 0.28 -19.46 3.31
CA THR A 139 0.64 -20.74 3.92
C THR A 139 0.13 -21.87 3.03
N VAL A 140 1.07 -22.58 2.39
CA VAL A 140 0.76 -23.77 1.58
C VAL A 140 0.60 -24.95 2.52
N ARG A 141 -0.55 -25.62 2.44
CA ARG A 141 -0.89 -26.79 3.26
C ARG A 141 -0.87 -28.07 2.40
N ASP A 142 -0.60 -29.21 3.02
CA ASP A 142 -0.69 -30.54 2.39
C ASP A 142 -2.14 -31.05 2.34
N VAL A 143 -2.35 -32.22 1.74
CA VAL A 143 -3.63 -32.96 1.70
C VAL A 143 -4.19 -33.22 3.10
N ASN A 144 -3.34 -33.27 4.13
CA ASN A 144 -3.71 -33.44 5.53
C ASN A 144 -4.00 -32.11 6.25
N GLU A 145 -4.13 -30.99 5.52
CA GLU A 145 -4.29 -29.62 6.04
C GLU A 145 -3.12 -29.09 6.90
N GLU A 146 -2.01 -29.84 6.97
CA GLU A 146 -0.80 -29.47 7.68
C GLU A 146 0.01 -28.42 6.90
N PRO A 147 0.56 -27.39 7.55
CA PRO A 147 1.38 -26.37 6.89
C PRO A 147 2.70 -26.98 6.39
N LEU A 148 2.92 -26.87 5.08
CA LEU A 148 4.07 -27.44 4.38
C LEU A 148 5.18 -26.40 4.21
N LYS A 149 4.79 -25.18 3.80
CA LYS A 149 5.69 -24.06 3.56
C LYS A 149 4.92 -22.75 3.55
N ILE A 150 5.63 -21.67 3.85
CA ILE A 150 5.16 -20.29 3.75
C ILE A 150 5.82 -19.66 2.53
N GLU A 151 5.01 -19.13 1.63
CA GLU A 151 5.47 -18.32 0.49
C GLU A 151 5.10 -16.85 0.74
N LEU A 152 6.11 -15.99 0.74
CA LEU A 152 5.98 -14.56 0.97
C LEU A 152 6.50 -13.80 -0.25
N ARG A 153 5.63 -12.97 -0.86
CA ARG A 153 5.92 -12.21 -2.07
C ARG A 153 5.83 -10.72 -1.74
N ILE A 154 6.96 -10.03 -1.78
CA ILE A 154 7.04 -8.58 -1.50
C ILE A 154 7.35 -7.83 -2.77
N LYS A 155 6.51 -6.85 -3.12
CA LYS A 155 6.74 -5.94 -4.26
C LYS A 155 7.61 -4.78 -3.82
N LEU A 156 8.80 -4.67 -4.40
CA LEU A 156 9.80 -3.67 -4.08
C LEU A 156 10.17 -2.85 -5.32
N PRO A 157 9.26 -2.02 -5.88
CA PRO A 157 9.48 -1.32 -7.14
C PRO A 157 10.62 -0.29 -7.09
N LYS A 158 10.96 0.22 -5.90
CA LYS A 158 12.06 1.19 -5.68
C LYS A 158 13.43 0.53 -5.44
N VAL A 159 13.48 -0.81 -5.36
CA VAL A 159 14.72 -1.57 -5.15
C VAL A 159 15.29 -1.97 -6.51
N SER A 160 16.54 -1.59 -6.76
CA SER A 160 17.19 -1.88 -8.02
C SER A 160 18.00 -3.17 -7.98
N SER A 161 18.55 -3.50 -6.80
CA SER A 161 19.40 -4.66 -6.54
C SER A 161 19.07 -5.32 -5.20
N VAL A 162 19.29 -6.64 -5.12
CA VAL A 162 19.24 -7.42 -3.88
C VAL A 162 20.23 -6.90 -2.83
N SER A 163 21.35 -6.32 -3.26
CA SER A 163 22.37 -5.76 -2.36
C SER A 163 21.86 -4.59 -1.51
N GLU A 164 20.76 -3.95 -1.91
CA GLU A 164 20.13 -2.85 -1.17
C GLU A 164 19.14 -3.37 -0.11
N CYS A 165 18.86 -4.68 -0.06
CA CYS A 165 17.92 -5.28 0.86
C CYS A 165 18.65 -6.10 1.93
N ASP A 166 18.40 -5.80 3.20
CA ASP A 166 18.70 -6.67 4.31
C ASP A 166 17.48 -7.54 4.61
N LEU A 167 17.63 -8.87 4.52
CA LEU A 167 16.59 -9.84 4.84
C LEU A 167 17.05 -10.65 6.05
N ARG A 168 16.26 -10.61 7.11
CA ARG A 168 16.45 -11.42 8.31
C ARG A 168 15.27 -12.36 8.44
N VAL A 169 15.56 -13.65 8.48
CA VAL A 169 14.58 -14.70 8.71
C VAL A 169 14.89 -15.28 10.08
N SER A 170 13.86 -15.43 10.89
CA SER A 170 13.90 -16.09 12.18
C SER A 170 12.80 -17.15 12.19
N LYS A 171 12.72 -17.89 13.30
CA LYS A 171 11.81 -19.04 13.43
C LYS A 171 10.35 -18.64 13.30
N ASP A 172 9.98 -17.50 13.84
CA ASP A 172 8.61 -17.01 13.94
C ASP A 172 8.42 -15.61 13.32
N ASP A 173 9.47 -14.98 12.80
CA ASP A 173 9.38 -13.66 12.19
C ASP A 173 10.31 -13.47 10.98
N ILE A 174 9.90 -12.57 10.09
CA ILE A 174 10.68 -12.12 8.94
C ILE A 174 10.75 -10.59 8.95
N VAL A 175 11.97 -10.07 8.86
CA VAL A 175 12.25 -8.65 8.78
C VAL A 175 12.97 -8.33 7.48
N ILE A 176 12.44 -7.35 6.75
CA ILE A 176 13.06 -6.80 5.54
C ILE A 176 13.30 -5.33 5.77
N GLU A 177 14.55 -4.92 5.61
CA GLU A 177 14.97 -3.54 5.71
C GLU A 177 15.68 -3.12 4.42
N VAL A 178 15.17 -2.06 3.81
CA VAL A 178 15.77 -1.40 2.65
C VAL A 178 16.05 0.03 3.09
N PRO A 179 17.34 0.41 3.25
CA PRO A 179 17.73 1.73 3.71
C PRO A 179 16.98 2.82 2.93
N GLU A 180 16.42 3.79 3.66
CA GLU A 180 15.71 4.97 3.14
C GLU A 180 14.48 4.68 2.27
N LYS A 181 14.08 3.42 2.09
CA LYS A 181 13.00 3.03 1.15
C LYS A 181 11.88 2.25 1.81
N TYR A 182 12.20 1.10 2.40
CA TYR A 182 11.20 0.16 2.89
C TYR A 182 11.60 -0.49 4.20
N ARG A 183 10.62 -0.72 5.07
CA ARG A 183 10.80 -1.55 6.26
C ARG A 183 9.53 -2.37 6.45
N LEU A 184 9.70 -3.68 6.59
CA LEU A 184 8.62 -4.63 6.80
C LEU A 184 9.03 -5.63 7.86
N GLN A 185 8.17 -5.81 8.85
CA GLN A 185 8.29 -6.87 9.85
C GLN A 185 7.00 -7.66 9.83
N LEU A 186 7.11 -8.97 9.72
CA LEU A 186 6.00 -9.90 9.65
C LEU A 186 6.21 -11.03 10.65
N GLU A 187 5.19 -11.28 11.46
CA GLU A 187 5.11 -12.48 12.27
C GLU A 187 4.58 -13.62 11.39
N LEU A 188 5.27 -14.75 11.43
CA LEU A 188 4.91 -15.95 10.70
C LEU A 188 3.82 -16.71 11.46
N PRO A 189 2.77 -17.20 10.76
CA PRO A 189 1.71 -17.97 11.39
C PRO A 189 2.19 -19.33 11.94
N GLU A 190 3.30 -19.85 11.41
CA GLU A 190 3.88 -21.14 11.77
C GLU A 190 5.40 -20.99 11.91
N VAL A 191 6.00 -21.83 12.75
CA VAL A 191 7.46 -21.85 12.94
C VAL A 191 8.11 -22.42 11.69
N VAL A 192 9.11 -21.73 11.13
CA VAL A 192 9.81 -22.15 9.91
C VAL A 192 11.24 -22.63 10.18
N ASP A 193 11.77 -23.41 9.24
CA ASP A 193 13.17 -23.85 9.22
C ASP A 193 14.03 -22.75 8.56
N GLU A 194 14.75 -21.99 9.38
CA GLU A 194 15.60 -20.87 8.96
C GLU A 194 16.71 -21.31 8.00
N GLU A 195 17.28 -22.50 8.21
CA GLU A 195 18.38 -23.05 7.40
C GLU A 195 17.92 -23.48 5.99
N LYS A 196 16.66 -23.93 5.87
CA LYS A 196 16.06 -24.31 4.58
C LYS A 196 15.27 -23.20 3.91
N THR A 197 15.21 -22.02 4.52
CA THR A 197 14.52 -20.89 3.93
C THR A 197 15.30 -20.33 2.74
N THR A 198 14.60 -20.07 1.64
CA THR A 198 15.20 -19.51 0.42
C THR A 198 14.55 -18.18 0.08
N ALA A 199 15.35 -17.24 -0.43
CA ALA A 199 14.87 -15.94 -0.88
C ALA A 199 15.44 -15.63 -2.26
N ALA A 200 14.56 -15.23 -3.18
CA ALA A 200 14.91 -14.91 -4.56
C ALA A 200 14.33 -13.56 -4.94
N PHE A 201 15.19 -12.62 -5.32
CA PHE A 201 14.77 -11.32 -5.84
C PHE A 201 14.74 -11.34 -7.37
N ASN A 202 13.58 -11.07 -7.95
CA ASN A 202 13.44 -10.91 -9.39
C ASN A 202 13.58 -9.43 -9.77
N THR A 203 14.69 -9.08 -10.41
CA THR A 203 14.99 -7.70 -10.85
C THR A 203 14.05 -7.21 -11.94
N GLY A 204 13.52 -8.11 -12.79
CA GLY A 204 12.60 -7.77 -13.86
C GLY A 204 11.20 -7.42 -13.36
N SER A 205 10.66 -8.23 -12.45
CA SER A 205 9.34 -7.97 -11.85
C SER A 205 9.39 -7.11 -10.58
N ARG A 206 10.58 -6.83 -10.04
CA ARG A 206 10.81 -6.11 -8.78
C ARG A 206 10.08 -6.78 -7.60
N VAL A 207 10.11 -8.10 -7.54
CA VAL A 207 9.46 -8.91 -6.49
C VAL A 207 10.50 -9.76 -5.77
N LEU A 208 10.52 -9.67 -4.44
CA LEU A 208 11.22 -10.59 -3.55
C LEU A 208 10.28 -11.74 -3.18
N VAL A 209 10.67 -12.96 -3.51
CA VAL A 209 9.94 -14.19 -3.16
C VAL A 209 10.73 -14.94 -2.12
N ILE A 210 10.13 -15.17 -0.95
CA ILE A 210 10.71 -15.92 0.16
C ILE A 210 9.90 -17.19 0.31
N THR A 211 10.57 -18.33 0.32
CA THR A 211 9.98 -19.65 0.55
C THR A 211 10.59 -20.23 1.81
N ALA A 212 9.80 -20.29 2.88
CA ALA A 212 10.20 -20.79 4.18
C ALA A 212 9.47 -22.11 4.48
N PRO A 213 10.16 -23.26 4.48
CA PRO A 213 9.51 -24.54 4.78
C PRO A 213 9.18 -24.68 6.26
N VAL A 214 8.07 -25.34 6.57
CA VAL A 214 7.67 -25.63 7.95
C VAL A 214 8.24 -26.99 8.33
N PRO A 215 9.04 -27.10 9.39
CA PRO A 215 9.57 -28.38 9.85
C PRO A 215 8.43 -29.23 10.38
N ARG A 216 8.35 -30.48 9.90
CA ARG A 216 7.44 -31.47 10.49
C ARG A 216 7.98 -31.86 11.87
N PRO A 217 7.15 -31.95 12.91
CA PRO A 217 7.59 -32.52 14.17
C PRO A 217 8.00 -33.99 13.91
N GLU A 218 9.30 -34.28 14.06
CA GLU A 218 9.77 -35.65 14.05
C GLU A 218 9.26 -36.34 15.32
N THR A 219 8.30 -37.24 15.16
CA THR A 219 7.72 -38.10 16.22
C THR A 219 8.75 -39.03 16.83
#